data_AF-A0A2G9Y3E1-F1
#
_entry.id   AF-A0A2G9Y3E1-F1
#
_cell.length_a   1.000
_cell.length_b   1.000
_cell.length_c   1.000
_cell.angle_alpha   90.00
_cell.angle_beta   90.00
_cell.angle_gamma   90.00
#
_symmetry.space_group_name_H-M   'P 1'
#
loop_
_entity.id
_entity.type
_entity.pdbx_description
1 polymer ?
#
loop_
_entity_poly.entity_id
_entity_poly.type
_entity_poly.pdbx_seq_one_letter_code
_entity_poly.pdbx_strand_id
1 'polypeptide(L)'
;MSGLTLKKQIPEAIIIEKNHFAGGLCHTFRYNDFYFDCTGHYLHSERNKLLNQNAKMKKIKRNSKIYIENKYIDYPFQTHFHSLKKNIVKECIKGFMEREEKIKVRSIYDWVMKYYGKGIGNHFMFPYNEKLWRKPVDNLNADWMGSFIPKISNRDILHGGKTEVGYNSFFYYPKSPGFDNILKFNENEINLEEKAIKIDIQKKILYTNKNKYKYDVLASTIPLIELMK
;
A
#
# COMPACT_ATOMS: atom_id res chain seq x y z
N MET A 1 -13.93 0.02 -3.42
CA MET A 1 -14.25 -1.43 -3.39
C MET A 1 -15.32 -1.81 -2.37
N SER A 2 -15.30 -1.27 -1.15
CA SER A 2 -16.24 -1.60 -0.07
C SER A 2 -17.71 -1.32 -0.40
N GLY A 3 -18.05 -0.13 -0.91
CA GLY A 3 -19.44 0.20 -1.30
C GLY A 3 -20.01 -0.75 -2.36
N LEU A 4 -19.23 -1.03 -3.42
CA LEU A 4 -19.59 -1.97 -4.48
C LEU A 4 -19.81 -3.41 -3.98
N THR A 5 -19.06 -3.81 -2.96
CA THR A 5 -19.23 -5.12 -2.32
C THR A 5 -20.52 -5.17 -1.52
N LEU A 6 -20.81 -4.10 -0.78
CA LEU A 6 -22.02 -3.99 0.02
C LEU A 6 -23.27 -4.07 -0.86
N LYS A 7 -23.32 -3.34 -1.98
CA LYS A 7 -24.46 -3.37 -2.91
C LYS A 7 -24.76 -4.74 -3.51
N LYS A 8 -23.73 -5.58 -3.72
CA LYS A 8 -23.93 -6.98 -4.14
C LYS A 8 -24.56 -7.85 -3.06
N GLN A 9 -24.32 -7.54 -1.79
CA GLN A 9 -24.88 -8.27 -0.65
C GLN A 9 -26.22 -7.70 -0.19
N ILE A 10 -26.44 -6.41 -0.42
CA ILE A 10 -27.59 -5.61 0.00
C ILE A 10 -28.05 -4.78 -1.21
N PRO A 11 -28.85 -5.36 -2.14
CA PRO A 11 -29.27 -4.69 -3.38
C PRO A 11 -29.99 -3.35 -3.18
N GLU A 12 -30.67 -3.17 -2.04
CA GLU A 12 -31.36 -1.95 -1.64
C GLU A 12 -30.43 -0.83 -1.14
N ALA A 13 -29.16 -1.14 -0.86
CA ALA A 13 -28.22 -0.15 -0.36
C ALA A 13 -28.03 1.00 -1.36
N ILE A 14 -28.02 2.24 -0.88
CA ILE A 14 -27.70 3.41 -1.70
C ILE A 14 -26.20 3.68 -1.57
N ILE A 15 -25.49 3.77 -2.70
CA ILE A 15 -24.10 4.21 -2.74
C ILE A 15 -24.07 5.65 -3.26
N ILE A 16 -23.39 6.52 -2.52
CA ILE A 16 -23.03 7.86 -3.00
C ILE A 16 -21.52 7.96 -3.17
N GLU A 17 -21.08 8.70 -4.18
CA GLU A 17 -19.67 8.97 -4.48
C GLU A 17 -19.53 10.42 -4.95
N LYS A 18 -18.56 11.13 -4.38
CA LYS A 18 -18.32 12.55 -4.68
C LYS A 18 -17.76 12.75 -6.09
N ASN A 19 -16.99 11.80 -6.59
CA ASN A 19 -16.35 11.91 -7.89
C ASN A 19 -17.34 11.56 -9.02
N HIS A 20 -17.00 11.96 -10.25
CA HIS A 20 -17.73 11.57 -11.47
C HIS A 20 -17.37 10.16 -11.95
N PHE A 21 -16.55 9.44 -11.19
CA PHE A 21 -16.13 8.06 -11.42
C PHE A 21 -16.17 7.30 -10.10
N ALA A 22 -16.27 5.97 -10.17
CA ALA A 22 -16.16 5.11 -9.00
C ALA A 22 -14.78 4.42 -8.94
N GLY A 23 -14.47 3.84 -7.77
CA GLY A 23 -13.22 3.10 -7.54
C GLY A 23 -12.27 3.77 -6.54
N GLY A 24 -12.44 5.07 -6.28
CA GLY A 24 -11.62 5.83 -5.34
C GLY A 24 -10.15 5.78 -5.74
N LEU A 25 -9.26 5.42 -4.80
CA LEU A 25 -7.82 5.32 -5.06
C LEU A 25 -7.44 4.21 -6.05
N CYS A 26 -8.35 3.28 -6.37
CA CYS A 26 -8.12 2.25 -7.39
C CYS A 26 -8.45 2.71 -8.81
N HIS A 27 -8.90 3.96 -9.00
CA HIS A 27 -9.25 4.49 -10.32
C HIS A 27 -8.02 4.63 -11.22
N THR A 28 -8.25 4.41 -12.52
CA THR A 28 -7.31 4.68 -13.60
C THR A 28 -7.87 5.79 -14.48
N PHE A 29 -7.11 6.86 -14.64
CA PHE A 29 -7.46 7.97 -15.52
C PHE A 29 -6.58 7.97 -16.77
N ARG A 30 -7.11 8.54 -17.86
CA ARG A 30 -6.36 8.73 -19.10
C ARG A 30 -5.83 10.16 -19.17
N TYR A 31 -4.57 10.32 -19.54
CA TYR A 31 -3.95 11.60 -19.86
C TYR A 31 -3.20 11.48 -21.18
N ASN A 32 -3.67 12.20 -22.20
CA ASN A 32 -3.28 12.00 -23.60
C ASN A 32 -3.44 10.52 -24.02
N ASP A 33 -2.38 9.86 -24.45
CA ASP A 33 -2.40 8.45 -24.89
C ASP A 33 -1.98 7.47 -23.80
N PHE A 34 -1.86 7.93 -22.55
CA PHE A 34 -1.39 7.14 -21.44
C PHE A 34 -2.47 6.94 -20.38
N TYR A 35 -2.41 5.79 -19.72
CA TYR A 35 -3.25 5.46 -18.56
C TYR A 35 -2.41 5.54 -17.29
N PHE A 36 -2.99 6.16 -16.26
CA PHE A 36 -2.36 6.35 -14.97
C PHE A 36 -3.30 5.87 -13.87
N ASP A 37 -2.79 5.04 -12.99
CA ASP A 37 -3.44 4.78 -11.70
C ASP A 37 -3.15 5.92 -10.74
N CYS A 38 -4.05 6.15 -9.77
CA CYS A 38 -3.79 7.13 -8.70
C CYS A 38 -2.56 6.79 -7.83
N THR A 39 -2.16 5.52 -7.78
CA THR A 39 -1.01 4.99 -7.03
C THR A 39 -0.53 3.69 -7.68
N GLY A 40 0.64 3.18 -7.28
CA GLY A 40 1.08 1.85 -7.71
C GLY A 40 0.17 0.75 -7.14
N HIS A 41 -0.49 0.00 -8.01
CA HIS A 41 -1.31 -1.14 -7.62
C HIS A 41 -0.76 -2.45 -8.14
N TYR A 42 -0.95 -3.50 -7.34
CA TYR A 42 -0.74 -4.87 -7.75
C TYR A 42 -1.62 -5.79 -6.92
N LEU A 43 -2.13 -6.84 -7.56
CA LEU A 43 -2.97 -7.82 -6.89
C LEU A 43 -2.13 -9.07 -6.57
N HIS A 44 -1.88 -9.36 -5.30
CA HIS A 44 -1.09 -10.53 -4.88
C HIS A 44 -1.96 -11.71 -4.40
N SER A 45 -3.28 -11.66 -4.63
CA SER A 45 -4.22 -12.74 -4.31
C SER A 45 -5.09 -13.05 -5.52
N GLU A 46 -5.18 -14.34 -5.86
CA GLU A 46 -6.07 -14.85 -6.92
C GLU A 46 -7.50 -15.11 -6.43
N ARG A 47 -7.68 -15.24 -5.10
CA ARG A 47 -8.94 -15.68 -4.49
C ARG A 47 -9.72 -14.49 -3.97
N ASN A 48 -10.37 -13.75 -4.86
CA ASN A 48 -11.39 -12.80 -4.45
C ASN A 48 -12.59 -12.86 -5.40
N LYS A 49 -13.72 -13.35 -4.88
CA LYS A 49 -15.01 -13.46 -5.60
C LYS A 49 -15.54 -12.10 -6.09
N LEU A 50 -14.96 -11.00 -5.62
CA LEU A 50 -15.39 -9.63 -5.91
C LEU A 50 -14.70 -9.03 -7.14
N LEU A 51 -13.63 -9.66 -7.64
CA LEU A 51 -12.92 -9.22 -8.82
C LEU A 51 -13.76 -9.47 -10.08
N ASN A 52 -13.60 -8.58 -11.06
CA ASN A 52 -14.12 -8.78 -12.40
C ASN A 52 -13.47 -10.03 -13.00
N GLN A 53 -14.21 -11.13 -13.05
CA GLN A 53 -13.72 -12.41 -13.60
C GLN A 53 -13.43 -12.32 -15.11
N ASN A 54 -14.00 -11.32 -15.79
CA ASN A 54 -13.73 -11.07 -17.21
C ASN A 54 -12.46 -10.24 -17.43
N ALA A 55 -11.89 -9.63 -16.37
CA ALA A 55 -10.66 -8.88 -16.49
C ALA A 55 -9.51 -9.84 -16.84
N LYS A 56 -8.89 -9.63 -18.01
CA LYS A 56 -7.73 -10.40 -18.43
C LYS A 56 -6.52 -10.02 -17.58
N MET A 57 -6.24 -10.82 -16.56
CA MET A 57 -5.12 -10.60 -15.66
C MET A 57 -3.82 -11.18 -16.24
N LYS A 58 -2.71 -10.46 -16.03
CA LYS A 58 -1.36 -10.93 -16.32
C LYS A 58 -0.64 -11.22 -15.01
N LYS A 59 -0.12 -12.45 -14.85
CA LYS A 59 0.84 -12.77 -13.79
C LYS A 59 2.18 -12.14 -14.12
N ILE A 60 2.75 -11.41 -13.17
CA ILE A 60 3.99 -10.67 -13.30
C ILE A 60 4.92 -11.12 -12.18
N LYS A 61 6.16 -11.48 -12.54
CA LYS A 61 7.25 -11.65 -11.58
C LYS A 61 7.77 -10.28 -11.19
N ARG A 62 7.80 -9.97 -9.90
CA ARG A 62 8.27 -8.67 -9.41
C ARG A 62 9.73 -8.45 -9.77
N ASN A 63 10.02 -7.36 -10.47
CA ASN A 63 11.36 -6.85 -10.68
C ASN A 63 11.46 -5.48 -10.00
N SER A 64 11.88 -5.46 -8.74
CA SER A 64 12.00 -4.24 -7.93
C SER A 64 13.47 -3.96 -7.67
N LYS A 65 13.87 -2.70 -7.90
CA LYS A 65 15.25 -2.22 -7.78
C LYS A 65 15.31 -1.00 -6.86
N ILE A 66 16.45 -0.84 -6.21
CA ILE A 66 16.78 0.32 -5.39
C ILE A 66 17.86 1.11 -6.13
N TYR A 67 17.59 2.40 -6.36
CA TYR A 67 18.58 3.32 -6.92
C TYR A 67 19.36 3.99 -5.79
N ILE A 68 20.64 3.66 -5.66
CA ILE A 68 21.55 4.19 -4.63
C ILE A 68 22.98 4.21 -5.18
N GLU A 69 23.79 5.21 -4.82
CA GLU A 69 25.16 5.39 -5.36
C GLU A 69 25.23 5.34 -6.90
N ASN A 70 24.29 5.99 -7.58
CA ASN A 70 24.20 6.03 -9.05
C ASN A 70 24.10 4.66 -9.74
N LYS A 71 23.64 3.63 -9.02
CA LYS A 71 23.40 2.28 -9.56
C LYS A 71 22.10 1.69 -9.07
N TYR A 72 21.62 0.69 -9.79
CA TYR A 72 20.48 -0.12 -9.39
C TYR A 72 20.97 -1.40 -8.70
N ILE A 73 20.49 -1.64 -7.49
CA ILE A 73 20.64 -2.92 -6.78
C ILE A 73 19.27 -3.59 -6.63
N ASP A 74 19.27 -4.91 -6.44
CA ASP A 74 18.03 -5.67 -6.24
C ASP A 74 17.37 -5.37 -4.89
N TYR A 75 16.03 -5.44 -4.88
CA TYR A 75 15.30 -5.57 -3.61
C TYR A 75 15.47 -6.99 -3.06
N PRO A 76 15.61 -7.15 -1.72
CA PRO A 76 15.63 -6.09 -0.72
C PRO A 76 17.06 -5.60 -0.41
N PHE A 77 17.19 -4.33 0.02
CA PHE A 77 18.48 -3.69 0.30
C PHE A 77 19.36 -4.54 1.21
N GLN A 78 18.77 -5.03 2.30
CA GLN A 78 19.46 -5.70 3.40
C GLN A 78 20.14 -7.02 3.00
N THR A 79 19.92 -7.51 1.79
CA THR A 79 20.60 -8.70 1.23
C THR A 79 21.26 -8.44 -0.14
N HIS A 80 21.31 -7.20 -0.62
CA HIS A 80 21.81 -6.87 -1.96
C HIS A 80 22.71 -5.63 -1.99
N PHE A 81 23.17 -5.15 -0.83
CA PHE A 81 24.10 -4.01 -0.76
C PHE A 81 25.55 -4.37 -1.13
N HIS A 82 25.88 -5.63 -1.38
CA HIS A 82 27.26 -6.11 -1.58
C HIS A 82 27.98 -5.52 -2.79
N SER A 83 27.24 -5.00 -3.78
CA SER A 83 27.80 -4.29 -4.93
C SER A 83 28.06 -2.79 -4.65
N LEU A 84 27.70 -2.28 -3.46
CA LEU A 84 27.95 -0.91 -3.02
C LEU A 84 29.43 -0.68 -2.68
N LYS A 85 29.83 0.59 -2.44
CA LYS A 85 31.20 0.89 -2.01
C LYS A 85 31.57 0.09 -0.75
N LYS A 86 32.86 -0.30 -0.67
CA LYS A 86 33.37 -1.16 0.41
C LYS A 86 33.09 -0.62 1.82
N ASN A 87 33.07 0.70 2.02
CA ASN A 87 32.75 1.31 3.31
C ASN A 87 31.28 1.06 3.69
N ILE A 88 30.34 1.24 2.76
CA ILE A 88 28.91 0.96 2.99
C ILE A 88 28.70 -0.51 3.33
N VAL A 89 29.31 -1.42 2.56
CA VAL A 89 29.25 -2.87 2.82
C VAL A 89 29.75 -3.18 4.23
N LYS A 90 30.90 -2.63 4.63
CA LYS A 90 31.47 -2.80 5.97
C LYS A 90 30.55 -2.26 7.06
N GLU A 91 29.99 -1.06 6.87
CA GLU A 91 29.09 -0.44 7.85
C GLU A 91 27.80 -1.23 8.02
N CYS A 92 27.21 -1.75 6.93
CA CYS A 92 26.03 -2.61 6.97
C CYS A 92 26.31 -3.92 7.71
N ILE A 93 27.40 -4.63 7.38
CA ILE A 93 27.77 -5.88 8.05
C ILE A 93 28.08 -5.64 9.52
N LYS A 94 28.92 -4.64 9.82
CA LYS A 94 29.30 -4.30 11.20
C LYS A 94 28.07 -3.94 12.03
N GLY A 95 27.23 -3.04 11.51
CA GLY A 95 26.00 -2.62 12.20
C GLY A 95 25.03 -3.77 12.45
N PHE A 96 24.93 -4.72 11.52
CA PHE A 96 24.13 -5.92 11.71
C PHE A 96 24.69 -6.83 12.80
N MET A 97 26.01 -7.08 12.82
CA MET A 97 26.64 -7.94 13.83
C MET A 97 26.64 -7.33 15.23
N GLU A 98 26.72 -6.00 15.33
CA GLU A 98 26.74 -5.26 16.61
C GLU A 98 25.33 -4.84 17.09
N ARG A 99 24.27 -5.23 16.38
CA ARG A 99 22.90 -4.81 16.71
C ARG A 99 22.45 -5.30 18.08
N GLU A 100 21.67 -4.50 18.79
CA GLU A 100 21.09 -4.89 20.07
C GLU A 100 19.76 -5.61 19.87
N GLU A 101 19.72 -6.91 20.18
CA GLU A 101 18.51 -7.72 19.98
C GLU A 101 17.45 -7.50 21.09
N LYS A 102 17.86 -6.93 22.24
CA LYS A 102 17.01 -6.73 23.42
C LYS A 102 16.27 -5.38 23.43
N ILE A 103 16.16 -4.71 22.29
CA ILE A 103 15.38 -3.47 22.15
C ILE A 103 13.88 -3.79 22.25
N LYS A 104 13.15 -3.00 23.06
CA LYS A 104 11.68 -2.94 23.05
C LYS A 104 11.24 -2.09 21.86
N VAL A 105 10.62 -2.74 20.88
CA VAL A 105 10.19 -2.08 19.64
C VAL A 105 8.95 -1.21 19.89
N ARG A 106 9.05 0.09 19.61
CA ARG A 106 7.92 1.03 19.62
C ARG A 106 7.80 1.78 18.30
N SER A 107 8.93 2.01 17.64
CA SER A 107 9.02 2.75 16.39
C SER A 107 9.70 1.96 15.28
N ILE A 108 9.60 2.44 14.03
CA ILE A 108 10.37 1.91 12.90
C ILE A 108 11.86 2.02 13.20
N TYR A 109 12.31 3.09 13.84
CA TYR A 109 13.69 3.23 14.29
C TYR A 109 14.13 2.04 15.17
N ASP A 110 13.39 1.76 16.25
CA ASP A 110 13.69 0.66 17.16
C ASP A 110 13.70 -0.70 16.44
N TRP A 111 12.74 -0.90 15.53
CA TRP A 111 12.63 -2.13 14.77
C TRP A 111 13.85 -2.35 13.88
N VAL A 112 14.30 -1.31 13.16
CA VAL A 112 15.49 -1.38 12.31
C VAL A 112 16.75 -1.59 13.15
N MET A 113 16.89 -0.86 14.26
CA MET A 113 18.03 -1.02 15.16
C MET A 113 18.11 -2.44 15.73
N LYS A 114 16.96 -3.04 16.07
CA LYS A 114 16.87 -4.41 16.58
C LYS A 114 17.22 -5.48 15.55
N TYR A 115 16.69 -5.36 14.32
CA TYR A 115 16.76 -6.44 13.34
C TYR A 115 17.85 -6.27 12.28
N TYR A 116 18.28 -5.04 11.99
CA TYR A 116 19.24 -4.75 10.93
C TYR A 116 20.45 -3.93 11.39
N GLY A 117 20.30 -3.16 12.47
CA GLY A 117 21.35 -2.31 13.00
C GLY A 117 21.61 -1.04 12.18
N LYS A 118 22.54 -0.23 12.70
CA LYS A 118 22.73 1.17 12.28
C LYS A 118 23.15 1.33 10.81
N GLY A 119 23.97 0.43 10.28
CA GLY A 119 24.48 0.54 8.91
C GLY A 119 23.36 0.47 7.87
N ILE A 120 22.57 -0.62 7.90
CA ILE A 120 21.39 -0.77 7.03
C ILE A 120 20.36 0.35 7.30
N GLY A 121 20.20 0.73 8.56
CA GLY A 121 19.37 1.87 8.96
C GLY A 121 19.72 3.15 8.21
N ASN A 122 20.96 3.60 8.35
CA ASN A 122 21.42 4.86 7.79
C ASN A 122 21.46 4.87 6.26
N HIS A 123 21.88 3.78 5.63
CA HIS A 123 22.05 3.74 4.17
C HIS A 123 20.76 3.55 3.40
N PHE A 124 19.71 3.00 4.02
CA PHE A 124 18.47 2.73 3.32
C PHE A 124 17.23 2.89 4.18
N MET A 125 17.09 2.14 5.28
CA MET A 125 15.79 1.98 5.93
C MET A 125 15.26 3.31 6.50
N PHE A 126 16.12 4.15 7.09
CA PHE A 126 15.72 5.46 7.60
C PHE A 126 15.39 6.44 6.46
N PRO A 127 16.32 6.80 5.56
CA PRO A 127 16.04 7.80 4.52
C PRO A 127 14.90 7.38 3.59
N TYR A 128 14.76 6.07 3.29
CA TYR A 128 13.67 5.57 2.46
C TYR A 128 12.30 5.72 3.15
N ASN A 129 12.18 5.32 4.43
CA ASN A 129 10.91 5.43 5.15
C ASN A 129 10.54 6.89 5.44
N GLU A 130 11.50 7.75 5.77
CA GLU A 130 11.23 9.18 5.97
C GLU A 130 10.79 9.85 4.66
N LYS A 131 11.38 9.47 3.52
CA LYS A 131 10.94 9.91 2.20
C LYS A 131 9.52 9.44 1.89
N LEU A 132 9.21 8.17 2.15
CA LEU A 132 7.91 7.56 1.85
C LEU A 132 6.78 8.14 2.73
N TRP A 133 7.01 8.19 4.04
CA TRP A 133 6.00 8.56 5.04
C TRP A 133 6.01 10.05 5.38
N ARG A 134 7.03 10.80 4.96
CA ARG A 134 7.20 12.23 5.24
C ARG A 134 7.16 12.54 6.75
N LYS A 135 7.67 11.61 7.55
CA LYS A 135 7.73 11.68 9.02
C LYS A 135 9.02 11.01 9.51
N PRO A 136 9.61 11.51 10.61
CA PRO A 136 10.72 10.83 11.28
C PRO A 136 10.37 9.38 11.67
N VAL A 137 11.32 8.46 11.51
CA VAL A 137 11.12 7.02 11.74
C VAL A 137 10.89 6.63 13.20
N ASP A 138 11.30 7.48 14.14
CA ASP A 138 11.03 7.36 15.58
C ASP A 138 9.56 7.70 15.93
N ASN A 139 8.87 8.44 15.05
CA ASN A 139 7.45 8.80 15.20
C ASN A 139 6.47 7.85 14.50
N LEU A 140 6.96 6.79 13.85
CA LEU A 140 6.15 5.82 13.11
C LEU A 140 6.14 4.48 13.85
N ASN A 141 4.96 3.91 14.09
CA ASN A 141 4.84 2.58 14.72
C ASN A 141 5.39 1.47 13.81
N ALA A 142 5.87 0.38 14.42
CA ALA A 142 6.49 -0.74 13.71
C ALA A 142 5.64 -2.02 13.68
N ASP A 143 4.38 -1.97 14.13
CA ASP A 143 3.55 -3.17 14.31
C ASP A 143 3.32 -3.94 13.00
N TRP A 144 3.30 -3.22 11.87
CA TRP A 144 3.13 -3.80 10.55
C TRP A 144 4.43 -4.34 9.93
N MET A 145 5.61 -3.87 10.38
CA MET A 145 6.89 -4.14 9.70
C MET A 145 7.18 -5.64 9.58
N GLY A 146 6.87 -6.42 10.63
CA GLY A 146 7.13 -7.85 10.67
C GLY A 146 6.39 -8.68 9.61
N SER A 147 5.24 -8.19 9.12
CA SER A 147 4.43 -8.87 8.11
C SER A 147 4.90 -8.60 6.68
N PHE A 148 5.60 -7.48 6.46
CA PHE A 148 5.89 -6.97 5.11
C PHE A 148 7.38 -6.93 4.78
N ILE A 149 8.25 -6.85 5.79
CA ILE A 149 9.70 -6.71 5.61
C ILE A 149 10.39 -8.03 6.00
N PRO A 150 11.11 -8.68 5.07
CA PRO A 150 11.71 -9.99 5.33
C PRO A 150 12.90 -9.89 6.28
N LYS A 151 12.90 -10.70 7.34
CA LYS A 151 14.07 -10.89 8.22
C LYS A 151 15.20 -11.56 7.44
N ILE A 152 16.44 -11.31 7.87
CA ILE A 152 17.65 -11.82 7.22
C ILE A 152 18.48 -12.64 8.20
N SER A 153 19.18 -13.66 7.69
CA SER A 153 20.12 -14.48 8.47
C SER A 153 21.55 -13.92 8.40
N ASN A 154 22.43 -14.44 9.26
CA ASN A 154 23.87 -14.17 9.19
C ASN A 154 24.49 -14.63 7.86
N ARG A 155 23.89 -15.60 7.16
CA ARG A 155 24.34 -16.00 5.83
C ARG A 155 23.98 -14.94 4.80
N ASP A 156 22.74 -14.44 4.85
CA ASP A 156 22.23 -13.48 3.86
C ASP A 156 22.98 -12.14 3.94
N ILE A 157 23.34 -11.69 5.15
CA ILE A 157 24.11 -10.46 5.33
C ILE A 157 25.55 -10.59 4.76
N LEU A 158 26.16 -11.77 4.79
CA LEU A 158 27.53 -11.99 4.33
C LEU A 158 27.62 -12.29 2.83
N HIS A 159 26.68 -13.09 2.30
CA HIS A 159 26.76 -13.64 0.95
C HIS A 159 25.67 -13.14 0.00
N GLY A 160 24.75 -12.32 0.51
CA GLY A 160 23.56 -11.90 -0.23
C GLY A 160 22.42 -12.91 -0.13
N GLY A 161 21.25 -12.48 -0.57
CA GLY A 161 20.00 -13.22 -0.45
C GLY A 161 19.33 -13.46 -1.80
N LYS A 162 18.14 -14.07 -1.76
CA LYS A 162 17.31 -14.26 -2.95
C LYS A 162 16.52 -12.99 -3.27
N THR A 163 16.23 -12.76 -4.56
CA THR A 163 15.38 -11.66 -5.04
C THR A 163 13.87 -12.00 -4.91
N GLU A 164 13.52 -13.28 -4.96
CA GLU A 164 12.17 -13.81 -4.80
C GLU A 164 11.78 -13.93 -3.31
N VAL A 165 11.66 -12.79 -2.64
CA VAL A 165 11.27 -12.71 -1.22
C VAL A 165 10.08 -11.79 -1.00
N GLY A 166 9.25 -12.15 -0.01
CA GLY A 166 8.04 -11.43 0.37
C GLY A 166 6.77 -11.91 -0.32
N TYR A 167 5.63 -11.44 0.18
CA TYR A 167 4.28 -11.84 -0.22
C TYR A 167 3.89 -11.48 -1.66
N ASN A 168 4.63 -10.55 -2.29
CA ASN A 168 4.36 -10.02 -3.64
C ASN A 168 5.50 -10.33 -4.64
N SER A 169 6.26 -11.41 -4.44
CA SER A 169 7.27 -11.87 -5.41
C SER A 169 6.66 -12.15 -6.79
N PHE A 170 5.40 -12.55 -6.82
CA PHE A 170 4.53 -12.53 -7.99
C PHE A 170 3.26 -11.73 -7.67
N PHE A 171 2.73 -11.05 -8.66
CA PHE A 171 1.47 -10.35 -8.56
C PHE A 171 0.75 -10.34 -9.90
N TYR A 172 -0.50 -9.90 -9.89
CA TYR A 172 -1.36 -9.79 -11.05
C TYR A 172 -1.68 -8.33 -11.33
N TYR A 173 -1.75 -8.00 -12.62
CA TYR A 173 -2.18 -6.69 -13.09
C TYR A 173 -3.05 -6.87 -14.36
N PRO A 174 -4.14 -6.11 -14.55
CA PRO A 174 -4.99 -6.23 -15.72
C PRO A 174 -4.26 -5.79 -17.00
N LYS A 175 -4.52 -6.47 -18.13
CA LYS A 175 -3.80 -6.22 -19.39
C LYS A 175 -4.06 -4.84 -20.03
N SER A 176 -5.19 -4.18 -19.72
CA SER A 176 -5.60 -2.83 -20.18
C SER A 176 -7.05 -2.57 -19.70
N PRO A 177 -7.54 -1.33 -19.53
CA PRO A 177 -6.82 -0.05 -19.59
C PRO A 177 -6.18 0.39 -18.27
N GLY A 178 -6.45 -0.29 -17.16
CA GLY A 178 -6.07 0.21 -15.84
C GLY A 178 -6.41 -0.76 -14.73
N PHE A 179 -5.91 -0.50 -13.51
CA PHE A 179 -6.20 -1.33 -12.35
C PHE A 179 -7.69 -1.37 -12.00
N ASP A 180 -8.44 -0.29 -12.26
CA ASP A 180 -9.89 -0.25 -12.01
C ASP A 180 -10.70 -1.25 -12.84
N ASN A 181 -10.16 -1.80 -13.93
CA ASN A 181 -10.81 -2.85 -14.71
C ASN A 181 -11.09 -4.14 -13.90
N ILE A 182 -10.39 -4.33 -12.77
CA ILE A 182 -10.65 -5.44 -11.86
C ILE A 182 -11.91 -5.22 -11.00
N LEU A 183 -12.44 -4.00 -10.97
CA LEU A 183 -13.63 -3.65 -10.22
C LEU A 183 -14.87 -4.01 -11.04
N LYS A 184 -15.77 -4.79 -10.42
CA LYS A 184 -17.06 -5.15 -11.03
C LYS A 184 -18.16 -4.25 -10.46
N PHE A 185 -18.56 -3.22 -11.21
CA PHE A 185 -19.70 -2.35 -10.88
C PHE A 185 -20.41 -1.79 -12.12
N ASN A 186 -21.66 -1.37 -11.92
CA ASN A 186 -22.48 -0.64 -12.88
C ASN A 186 -22.62 0.79 -12.38
N GLU A 187 -22.22 1.79 -13.17
CA GLU A 187 -22.28 3.20 -12.77
C GLU A 187 -23.71 3.66 -12.44
N ASN A 188 -24.72 3.06 -13.07
CA ASN A 188 -26.13 3.37 -12.81
C ASN A 188 -26.60 2.96 -11.39
N GLU A 189 -25.81 2.18 -10.66
CA GLU A 189 -26.12 1.76 -9.28
C GLU A 189 -25.51 2.70 -8.22
N ILE A 190 -24.82 3.76 -8.65
CA ILE A 190 -24.07 4.67 -7.80
C ILE A 190 -24.49 6.11 -8.11
N ASN A 191 -24.84 6.86 -7.07
CA ASN A 191 -25.06 8.28 -7.23
C ASN A 191 -23.70 9.00 -7.26
N LEU A 192 -23.19 9.21 -8.47
CA LEU A 192 -21.95 9.93 -8.73
C LEU A 192 -22.14 11.44 -8.56
N GLU A 193 -21.02 12.14 -8.36
CA GLU A 193 -20.97 13.60 -8.10
C GLU A 193 -21.82 14.04 -6.89
N GLU A 194 -22.08 13.11 -5.96
CA GLU A 194 -22.87 13.34 -4.77
C GLU A 194 -21.98 13.27 -3.52
N LYS A 195 -21.71 14.45 -2.97
CA LYS A 195 -20.84 14.66 -1.82
C LYS A 195 -21.66 14.66 -0.54
N ALA A 196 -21.29 13.81 0.42
CA ALA A 196 -21.74 13.93 1.80
C ALA A 196 -21.30 15.29 2.40
N ILE A 197 -22.26 16.06 2.91
CA ILE A 197 -22.02 17.37 3.56
C ILE A 197 -22.10 17.24 5.09
N LYS A 198 -23.11 16.51 5.59
CA LYS A 198 -23.36 16.38 7.03
C LYS A 198 -24.02 15.05 7.33
N ILE A 199 -23.63 14.41 8.43
CA ILE A 199 -24.28 13.21 8.97
C ILE A 199 -24.85 13.54 10.34
N ASP A 200 -26.18 13.53 10.47
CA ASP A 200 -26.88 13.63 11.74
C ASP A 200 -27.13 12.22 12.28
N ILE A 201 -26.28 11.79 13.21
CA ILE A 201 -26.30 10.43 13.76
C ILE A 201 -27.56 10.20 14.61
N GLN A 202 -28.01 11.22 15.36
CA GLN A 202 -29.18 11.12 16.24
C GLN A 202 -30.46 10.91 15.43
N LYS A 203 -30.61 11.68 14.34
CA LYS A 203 -31.77 11.58 13.45
C LYS A 203 -31.62 10.48 12.40
N LYS A 204 -30.43 9.90 12.27
CA LYS A 204 -29.99 8.98 11.21
C LYS A 204 -30.26 9.54 9.81
N ILE A 205 -29.72 10.73 9.56
CA ILE A 205 -29.90 11.44 8.30
C ILE A 205 -28.55 11.83 7.71
N LEU A 206 -28.33 11.46 6.45
CA LEU A 206 -27.23 11.93 5.62
C LEU A 206 -27.71 13.06 4.73
N TYR A 207 -27.06 14.22 4.82
CA TYR A 207 -27.26 15.37 3.95
C TYR A 207 -26.14 15.40 2.92
N THR A 208 -26.48 15.55 1.65
CA THR A 208 -25.54 15.69 0.54
C THR A 208 -25.74 17.02 -0.17
N ASN A 209 -24.93 17.31 -1.19
CA ASN A 209 -25.12 18.46 -2.08
C ASN A 209 -26.32 18.33 -3.03
N LYS A 210 -26.92 17.14 -3.16
CA LYS A 210 -28.03 16.88 -4.10
C LYS A 210 -29.32 16.49 -3.38
N ASN A 211 -29.22 15.68 -2.32
CA ASN A 211 -30.34 15.02 -1.67
C ASN A 211 -30.17 14.94 -0.14
N LYS A 212 -31.16 14.33 0.49
CA LYS A 212 -31.17 13.93 1.90
C LYS A 212 -31.64 12.49 1.99
N TYR A 213 -30.87 11.66 2.70
CA TYR A 213 -31.17 10.25 2.90
C TYR A 213 -31.42 9.96 4.38
N LYS A 214 -32.52 9.29 4.68
CA LYS A 214 -32.69 8.61 5.96
C LYS A 214 -32.04 7.22 5.85
N TYR A 215 -31.31 6.79 6.88
CA TYR A 215 -30.64 5.50 6.87
C TYR A 215 -30.91 4.71 8.15
N ASP A 216 -30.86 3.38 8.07
CA ASP A 216 -30.86 2.51 9.25
C ASP A 216 -29.45 2.21 9.71
N VAL A 217 -28.57 1.93 8.74
CA VAL A 217 -27.15 1.65 8.87
C VAL A 217 -26.38 2.53 7.87
N LEU A 218 -25.27 3.13 8.32
CA LEU A 218 -24.37 3.92 7.49
C LEU A 218 -22.98 3.28 7.47
N ALA A 219 -22.55 2.83 6.29
CA ALA A 219 -21.18 2.37 6.06
C ALA A 219 -20.37 3.50 5.41
N SER A 220 -19.55 4.20 6.20
CA SER A 220 -18.71 5.29 5.70
C SER A 220 -17.32 4.80 5.33
N THR A 221 -16.86 5.20 4.13
CA THR A 221 -15.48 4.98 3.66
C THR A 221 -14.74 6.31 3.44
N ILE A 222 -15.33 7.40 3.93
CA ILE A 222 -14.72 8.73 3.96
C ILE A 222 -13.53 8.70 4.95
N PRO A 223 -12.43 9.44 4.70
CA PRO A 223 -11.36 9.57 5.67
C PRO A 223 -11.92 9.93 7.06
N LEU A 224 -11.53 9.21 8.11
CA LEU A 224 -12.10 9.37 9.45
C LEU A 224 -12.01 10.82 9.96
N ILE A 225 -10.91 11.50 9.67
CA ILE A 225 -10.70 12.91 10.05
C ILE A 225 -11.70 13.84 9.34
N GLU A 226 -12.11 13.53 8.11
CA GLU A 226 -13.15 14.29 7.42
C GLU A 226 -14.55 13.94 7.94
N LEU A 227 -14.78 12.68 8.30
CA LEU A 227 -16.04 12.21 8.86
C LEU A 227 -16.35 12.83 10.24
N MET A 228 -15.31 13.16 11.01
CA MET A 228 -15.41 13.74 12.35
C MET A 228 -15.56 15.27 12.37
N LYS A 229 -15.50 15.94 11.22
CA LYS A 229 -15.75 17.39 11.09
C LYS A 229 -17.24 17.68 10.96
#